data_AF-A0A433EU01-F1
#
_entry.id   AF-A0A433EU01-F1
#
_cell.length_a   1.000
_cell.length_b   1.000
_cell.length_c   1.000
_cell.angle_alpha   90.00
_cell.angle_beta   90.00
_cell.angle_gamma   90.00
#
_symmetry.space_group_name_H-M   'P 1'
#
loop_
_entity.id
_entity.type
_entity.pdbx_description
1 polymer ?
#
loop_
_entity_poly.entity_id
_entity_poly.type
_entity_poly.pdbx_seq_one_letter_code
_entity_poly.pdbx_strand_id
1 'polypeptide(L)'
;APKLGVMFTGDTVQDSLKILESVNAFYSQSFGQLINITVAVLAFAGIVLPILITLYQKRLFKLEHQAIQNSLATEMESRLEEGIKEIKAEYEQKEAEFEDKISKMKESLKKDLDATKGGICHVQGNNELKQELLLMAFDSFVSASFSYVKAEDNLNLRRVLGLIEEKCLPKFSKTVIEEHDESFKSFEKLQEKIREYDNNGTFADLVQSLNKTYNTAKKRQHSKSGAK
;
A
#
# COMPACT_ATOMS: atom_id res chain seq x y z
N ALA A 1 128.91 60.99 -29.91
CA ALA A 1 128.36 62.32 -29.61
C ALA A 1 127.30 62.67 -30.65
N PRO A 2 126.19 63.40 -30.36
CA PRO A 2 125.58 63.85 -29.09
C PRO A 2 124.12 63.32 -28.89
N LYS A 3 123.66 63.04 -27.65
CA LYS A 3 122.78 63.79 -26.70
C LYS A 3 121.36 64.16 -27.16
N LEU A 4 120.34 63.68 -26.42
CA LEU A 4 119.30 64.41 -25.64
C LEU A 4 118.31 63.34 -25.09
N GLY A 5 118.10 63.16 -23.78
CA GLY A 5 117.09 63.87 -22.97
C GLY A 5 115.67 63.57 -23.48
N VAL A 6 114.73 62.97 -22.73
CA VAL A 6 114.02 63.61 -21.60
C VAL A 6 112.87 62.69 -21.09
N MET A 7 112.68 62.66 -19.75
CA MET A 7 111.48 62.49 -18.89
C MET A 7 110.40 61.41 -19.08
N PHE A 8 110.05 60.78 -17.93
CA PHE A 8 108.73 60.38 -17.37
C PHE A 8 107.49 60.51 -18.28
N THR A 9 106.51 59.59 -18.23
CA THR A 9 105.32 59.70 -17.34
C THR A 9 104.74 58.30 -17.01
N GLY A 10 104.29 57.95 -15.80
CA GLY A 10 103.37 58.69 -14.94
C GLY A 10 101.91 58.43 -15.35
N ASP A 11 101.60 58.66 -16.64
CA ASP A 11 100.22 58.87 -17.11
C ASP A 11 99.53 57.60 -17.60
N THR A 12 100.25 56.64 -18.19
CA THR A 12 99.65 55.41 -18.77
C THR A 12 99.09 54.44 -17.72
N VAL A 13 99.75 54.34 -16.57
CA VAL A 13 99.26 53.57 -15.41
C VAL A 13 98.07 54.28 -14.77
N GLN A 14 98.10 55.61 -14.71
CA GLN A 14 97.01 56.44 -14.18
C GLN A 14 95.75 56.37 -15.06
N ASP A 15 95.91 56.38 -16.38
CA ASP A 15 94.82 56.24 -17.33
C ASP A 15 94.27 54.81 -17.35
N SER A 16 95.12 53.79 -17.22
CA SER A 16 94.65 52.40 -17.07
C SER A 16 93.87 52.19 -15.78
N LEU A 17 94.31 52.79 -14.67
CA LEU A 17 93.58 52.81 -13.40
C LEU A 17 92.23 53.54 -13.53
N LYS A 18 92.19 54.69 -14.20
CA LYS A 18 90.94 55.42 -14.48
C LYS A 18 89.98 54.62 -15.36
N ILE A 19 90.49 53.89 -16.36
CA ILE A 19 89.68 53.00 -17.21
C ILE A 19 89.12 51.86 -16.36
N LEU A 20 89.92 51.23 -15.51
CA LEU A 20 89.47 50.18 -14.60
C LEU A 20 88.42 50.69 -13.59
N GLU A 21 88.61 51.88 -13.04
CA GLU A 21 87.65 52.54 -12.16
C GLU A 21 86.34 52.87 -12.89
N SER A 22 86.41 53.37 -14.13
CA SER A 22 85.25 53.67 -14.97
C SER A 22 84.47 52.42 -15.35
N VAL A 23 85.17 51.34 -15.70
CA VAL A 23 84.57 50.03 -16.01
C VAL A 23 83.91 49.45 -14.76
N ASN A 24 84.58 49.50 -13.60
CA ASN A 24 84.01 49.03 -12.34
C ASN A 24 82.79 49.87 -11.90
N ALA A 25 82.83 51.19 -12.12
CA ALA A 25 81.71 52.08 -11.85
C ALA A 25 80.52 51.80 -12.78
N PHE A 26 80.77 51.55 -14.07
CA PHE A 26 79.73 51.15 -15.02
C PHE A 26 79.09 49.83 -14.62
N TYR A 27 79.88 48.78 -14.33
CA TYR A 27 79.35 47.49 -13.88
C TYR A 27 78.59 47.62 -12.57
N SER A 28 79.10 48.38 -11.61
CA SER A 28 78.43 48.62 -10.31
C SER A 28 77.11 49.36 -10.48
N GLN A 29 77.06 50.35 -11.38
CA GLN A 29 75.84 51.12 -11.70
C GLN A 29 74.82 50.28 -12.47
N SER A 30 75.25 49.55 -13.51
CA SER A 30 74.40 48.66 -14.28
C SER A 30 73.86 47.51 -13.43
N PHE A 31 74.68 46.96 -12.53
CA PHE A 31 74.24 45.95 -11.56
C PHE A 31 73.23 46.53 -10.55
N GLY A 32 73.45 47.74 -10.05
CA GLY A 32 72.48 48.44 -9.20
C GLY A 32 71.14 48.71 -9.91
N GLN A 33 71.18 49.11 -11.19
CA GLN A 33 69.97 49.28 -12.00
C GLN A 33 69.25 47.95 -12.26
N LEU A 34 69.99 46.87 -12.51
CA LEU A 34 69.43 45.53 -12.67
C LEU A 34 68.74 45.04 -11.39
N ILE A 35 69.36 45.27 -10.23
CA ILE A 35 68.76 44.97 -8.92
C ILE A 35 67.46 45.75 -8.75
N ASN A 36 67.47 47.05 -9.01
CA ASN A 36 66.27 47.90 -8.87
C ASN A 36 65.13 47.46 -9.79
N ILE A 37 65.43 47.10 -11.05
CA ILE A 37 64.43 46.57 -12.00
C ILE A 37 63.88 45.23 -11.49
N THR A 38 64.75 44.34 -11.01
CA THR A 38 64.33 43.03 -10.48
C THR A 38 63.43 43.17 -9.25
N VAL A 39 63.80 44.05 -8.31
CA VAL A 39 62.98 44.37 -7.14
C VAL A 39 61.65 44.99 -7.54
N ALA A 40 61.63 45.88 -8.54
CA ALA A 40 60.40 46.48 -9.05
C ALA A 40 59.47 45.44 -9.71
N VAL A 41 60.02 44.50 -10.49
CA VAL A 41 59.26 43.40 -11.09
C VAL A 41 58.71 42.46 -10.02
N LEU A 42 59.51 42.11 -9.01
CA LEU A 42 59.06 41.28 -7.89
C LEU A 42 57.99 41.98 -7.05
N ALA A 43 58.14 43.28 -6.79
CA ALA A 43 57.13 44.08 -6.09
C ALA A 43 55.82 44.16 -6.90
N PHE A 44 55.91 44.37 -8.21
CA PHE A 44 54.76 44.38 -9.10
C PHE A 44 54.08 43.01 -9.18
N ALA A 45 54.85 41.92 -9.34
CA ALA A 45 54.34 40.56 -9.32
C ALA A 45 53.68 40.22 -7.97
N GLY A 46 54.25 40.69 -6.86
CA GLY A 46 53.70 40.55 -5.52
C GLY A 46 52.33 41.22 -5.33
N ILE A 47 52.00 42.24 -6.13
CA ILE A 47 50.68 42.90 -6.11
C ILE A 47 49.72 42.27 -7.13
N VAL A 48 50.20 41.99 -8.35
CA VAL A 48 49.34 41.52 -9.45
C VAL A 48 48.95 40.06 -9.31
N LEU A 49 49.87 39.17 -8.90
CA LEU A 49 49.58 37.73 -8.77
C LEU A 49 48.44 37.45 -7.78
N PRO A 50 48.40 38.05 -6.57
CA PRO A 50 47.27 37.86 -5.65
C PRO A 50 45.92 38.29 -6.22
N ILE A 51 45.88 39.36 -7.02
CA ILE A 51 44.64 39.83 -7.68
C ILE A 51 44.16 38.79 -8.69
N LEU A 52 45.05 38.28 -9.53
CA LEU A 52 44.71 37.24 -10.52
C LEU A 52 44.27 35.93 -9.85
N ILE A 53 44.99 35.51 -8.80
CA ILE A 53 44.62 34.33 -8.00
C ILE A 53 43.24 34.54 -7.38
N THR A 54 42.97 35.71 -6.81
CA THR A 54 41.67 36.03 -6.20
C THR A 54 40.54 35.99 -7.22
N LEU A 55 40.75 36.54 -8.43
CA LEU A 55 39.75 36.50 -9.50
C LEU A 55 39.48 35.07 -9.98
N TYR A 56 40.54 34.27 -10.14
CA TYR A 56 40.42 32.85 -10.49
C TYR A 56 39.66 32.07 -9.42
N GLN A 57 40.04 32.22 -8.14
CA GLN A 57 39.38 31.58 -7.00
C GLN A 57 37.92 31.99 -6.89
N LYS A 58 37.58 33.27 -7.07
CA LYS A 58 36.18 33.74 -7.07
C LYS A 58 35.35 33.09 -8.18
N ARG A 59 35.93 32.94 -9.38
CA ARG A 59 35.24 32.28 -10.50
C ARG A 59 35.05 30.78 -10.23
N LEU A 60 36.08 30.12 -9.75
CA LEU A 60 36.03 28.69 -9.40
C LEU A 60 35.00 28.43 -8.29
N PHE A 61 35.03 29.23 -7.21
CA PHE A 61 34.07 29.15 -6.11
C PHE A 61 32.63 29.34 -6.59
N LYS A 62 32.37 30.27 -7.53
CA LYS A 62 31.03 30.45 -8.10
C LYS A 62 30.57 29.23 -8.89
N LEU A 63 31.45 28.62 -9.67
CA LEU A 63 31.15 27.40 -10.43
C LEU A 63 30.91 26.20 -9.51
N GLU A 64 31.75 26.01 -8.49
CA GLU A 64 31.59 24.97 -7.48
C GLU A 64 30.30 25.15 -6.70
N HIS A 65 29.97 26.38 -6.28
CA HIS A 65 28.73 26.67 -5.56
C HIS A 65 27.49 26.37 -6.42
N GLN A 66 27.51 26.72 -7.71
CA GLN A 66 26.44 26.39 -8.65
C GLN A 66 26.32 24.87 -8.87
N ALA A 67 27.46 24.17 -9.01
CA ALA A 67 27.47 22.73 -9.15
C ALA A 67 26.90 22.03 -7.91
N ILE A 68 27.29 22.49 -6.71
CA ILE A 68 26.76 21.98 -5.43
C ILE A 68 25.27 22.25 -5.33
N GLN A 69 24.81 23.47 -5.60
CA GLN A 69 23.38 23.82 -5.57
C GLN A 69 22.56 22.95 -6.53
N ASN A 70 23.04 22.76 -7.76
CA ASN A 70 22.36 21.91 -8.74
C ASN A 70 22.35 20.45 -8.28
N SER A 71 23.46 19.91 -7.80
CA SER A 71 23.53 18.53 -7.29
C SER A 71 22.59 18.30 -6.10
N LEU A 72 22.51 19.27 -5.19
CA LEU A 72 21.61 19.23 -4.04
C LEU A 72 20.15 19.28 -4.48
N ALA A 73 19.81 20.16 -5.43
CA ALA A 73 18.47 20.27 -5.98
C ALA A 73 18.04 18.96 -6.65
N THR A 74 18.91 18.36 -7.47
CA THR A 74 18.65 17.07 -8.13
C THR A 74 18.50 15.92 -7.13
N GLU A 75 19.36 15.84 -6.11
CA GLU A 75 19.25 14.82 -5.07
C GLU A 75 17.96 14.99 -4.25
N MET A 76 17.58 16.23 -3.91
CA MET A 76 16.32 16.52 -3.22
C MET A 76 15.11 16.13 -4.06
N GLU A 77 15.12 16.43 -5.36
CA GLU A 77 14.05 16.06 -6.29
C GLU A 77 13.94 14.54 -6.41
N SER A 78 15.06 13.83 -6.54
CA SER A 78 15.10 12.37 -6.57
C SER A 78 14.52 11.76 -5.30
N ARG A 79 14.91 12.25 -4.12
CA ARG A 79 14.37 11.75 -2.84
C ARG A 79 12.91 12.07 -2.65
N LEU A 80 12.46 13.23 -3.14
CA LEU A 80 11.05 13.60 -3.12
C LEU A 80 10.24 12.65 -4.00
N GLU A 81 10.72 12.36 -5.21
CA GLU A 81 10.06 11.44 -6.13
C GLU A 81 10.00 10.01 -5.57
N GLU A 82 11.10 9.52 -4.99
CA GLU A 82 11.14 8.23 -4.29
C GLU A 82 10.15 8.19 -3.13
N GLY A 83 10.15 9.22 -2.27
CA GLY A 83 9.22 9.30 -1.15
C GLY A 83 7.75 9.37 -1.59
N ILE A 84 7.44 10.13 -2.65
CA ILE A 84 6.09 10.16 -3.23
C ILE A 84 5.70 8.78 -3.75
N LYS A 85 6.61 8.06 -4.40
CA LYS A 85 6.35 6.72 -4.94
C LYS A 85 6.10 5.72 -3.83
N GLU A 86 6.89 5.75 -2.76
CA GLU A 86 6.70 4.90 -1.58
C GLU A 86 5.36 5.17 -0.91
N ILE A 87 5.03 6.44 -0.64
CA ILE A 87 3.75 6.85 -0.05
C ILE A 87 2.57 6.39 -0.91
N LYS A 88 2.66 6.54 -2.24
CA LYS A 88 1.61 6.06 -3.15
C LYS A 88 1.45 4.56 -3.09
N ALA A 89 2.55 3.80 -3.11
CA ALA A 89 2.51 2.35 -3.01
C ALA A 89 1.91 1.87 -1.68
N GLU A 90 2.31 2.47 -0.56
CA GLU A 90 1.72 2.16 0.75
C GLU A 90 0.22 2.51 0.81
N TYR A 91 -0.16 3.64 0.21
CA TYR A 91 -1.56 4.06 0.16
C TYR A 91 -2.42 3.09 -0.65
N GLU A 92 -1.98 2.73 -1.87
CA GLU A 92 -2.67 1.76 -2.73
C GLU A 92 -2.79 0.39 -2.05
N GLN A 93 -1.72 -0.06 -1.37
CA GLN A 93 -1.77 -1.30 -0.60
C GLN A 93 -2.81 -1.21 0.53
N LYS A 94 -2.81 -0.13 1.31
CA LYS A 94 -3.78 0.05 2.39
C LYS A 94 -5.22 0.17 1.89
N GLU A 95 -5.44 0.83 0.77
CA GLU A 95 -6.74 0.94 0.14
C GLU A 95 -7.27 -0.45 -0.24
N ALA A 96 -6.44 -1.28 -0.90
CA ALA A 96 -6.79 -2.66 -1.22
C ALA A 96 -7.06 -3.52 0.03
N GLU A 97 -6.25 -3.37 1.09
CA GLU A 97 -6.49 -4.07 2.36
C GLU A 97 -7.79 -3.65 3.04
N PHE A 98 -8.15 -2.36 2.99
CA PHE A 98 -9.41 -1.87 3.53
C PHE A 98 -10.60 -2.38 2.73
N GLU A 99 -10.50 -2.40 1.41
CA GLU A 99 -11.57 -2.88 0.55
C GLU A 99 -11.83 -4.38 0.74
N ASP A 100 -10.77 -5.19 0.87
CA ASP A 100 -10.88 -6.61 1.23
C ASP A 100 -11.54 -6.81 2.60
N LYS A 101 -11.13 -6.04 3.63
CA LYS A 101 -11.74 -6.08 4.97
C LYS A 101 -13.21 -5.70 4.95
N ILE A 102 -13.57 -4.65 4.23
CA ILE A 102 -14.96 -4.19 4.08
C ILE A 102 -15.80 -5.28 3.39
N SER A 103 -15.26 -5.89 2.33
CA SER A 103 -15.93 -6.98 1.61
C SER A 103 -16.21 -8.18 2.51
N LYS A 104 -15.19 -8.66 3.24
CA LYS A 104 -15.32 -9.77 4.21
C LYS A 104 -16.30 -9.45 5.32
N MET A 105 -16.24 -8.24 5.87
CA MET A 105 -17.15 -7.80 6.92
C MET A 105 -18.60 -7.76 6.42
N LYS A 106 -18.83 -7.31 5.18
CA LYS A 106 -20.16 -7.30 4.56
C LYS A 106 -20.71 -8.70 4.35
N GLU A 107 -19.87 -9.65 3.93
CA GLU A 107 -20.26 -11.05 3.80
C GLU A 107 -20.61 -11.68 5.16
N SER A 108 -19.75 -11.48 6.18
CA SER A 108 -20.00 -11.95 7.54
C SER A 108 -21.31 -11.38 8.10
N LEU A 109 -21.51 -10.07 7.98
CA LEU A 109 -22.73 -9.41 8.45
C LEU A 109 -23.98 -9.94 7.75
N LYS A 110 -23.89 -10.27 6.46
CA LYS A 110 -25.00 -10.87 5.71
C LYS A 110 -25.33 -12.27 6.26
N LYS A 111 -24.32 -13.10 6.52
CA LYS A 111 -24.50 -14.43 7.13
C LYS A 111 -25.13 -14.31 8.53
N ASP A 112 -24.63 -13.40 9.37
CA ASP A 112 -25.17 -13.16 10.71
C ASP A 112 -26.63 -12.67 10.68
N LEU A 113 -26.97 -11.79 9.73
CA LEU A 113 -28.33 -11.32 9.52
C LEU A 113 -29.27 -12.47 9.12
N ASP A 114 -28.85 -13.31 8.18
CA ASP A 114 -29.63 -14.47 7.76
C ASP A 114 -29.75 -15.51 8.89
N ALA A 115 -28.70 -15.73 9.70
CA ALA A 115 -28.77 -16.59 10.89
C ALA A 115 -29.77 -16.05 11.92
N THR A 116 -29.75 -14.74 12.14
CA THR A 116 -30.68 -14.05 13.07
C THR A 116 -32.12 -14.15 12.60
N LYS A 117 -32.38 -13.94 11.30
CA LYS A 117 -33.72 -14.16 10.70
C LYS A 117 -34.17 -15.61 10.89
N GLY A 118 -33.27 -16.56 10.66
CA GLY A 118 -33.51 -17.97 10.94
C GLY A 118 -33.90 -18.22 12.40
N GLY A 119 -33.17 -17.61 13.34
CA GLY A 119 -33.45 -17.65 14.77
C GLY A 119 -34.84 -17.12 15.14
N ILE A 120 -35.21 -15.96 14.60
CA ILE A 120 -36.53 -15.34 14.83
C ILE A 120 -37.64 -16.27 14.35
N CYS A 121 -37.59 -16.73 13.10
CA CYS A 121 -38.60 -17.63 12.54
C CYS A 121 -38.64 -18.98 13.27
N HIS A 122 -37.49 -19.49 13.75
CA HIS A 122 -37.44 -20.72 14.54
C HIS A 122 -38.13 -20.56 15.90
N VAL A 123 -37.87 -19.47 16.63
CA VAL A 123 -38.56 -19.16 17.88
C VAL A 123 -40.05 -18.96 17.66
N GLN A 124 -40.42 -18.23 16.60
CA GLN A 124 -41.81 -18.04 16.20
C GLN A 124 -42.52 -19.37 15.94
N GLY A 125 -41.92 -20.25 15.12
CA GLY A 125 -42.49 -21.57 14.84
C GLY A 125 -42.63 -22.43 16.09
N ASN A 126 -41.67 -22.36 17.02
CA ASN A 126 -41.79 -23.05 18.31
C ASN A 126 -42.95 -22.51 19.18
N ASN A 127 -43.18 -21.19 19.15
CA ASN A 127 -44.30 -20.59 19.86
C ASN A 127 -45.65 -20.97 19.23
N GLU A 128 -45.75 -20.93 17.91
CA GLU A 128 -46.94 -21.34 17.15
C GLU A 128 -47.25 -22.83 17.36
N LEU A 129 -46.22 -23.68 17.39
CA LEU A 129 -46.38 -25.10 17.67
C LEU A 129 -46.92 -25.36 19.08
N LYS A 130 -46.49 -24.58 20.08
CA LYS A 130 -47.02 -24.65 21.46
C LYS A 130 -48.48 -24.21 21.55
N GLN A 131 -48.91 -23.31 20.67
CA GLN A 131 -50.30 -22.84 20.57
C GLN A 131 -51.15 -23.73 19.65
N GLU A 132 -50.62 -24.86 19.18
CA GLU A 132 -51.28 -25.79 18.25
C GLU A 132 -51.63 -25.19 16.88
N LEU A 133 -51.04 -24.04 16.54
CA LEU A 133 -51.17 -23.38 15.23
C LEU A 133 -50.24 -24.06 14.22
N LEU A 134 -50.59 -25.29 13.84
CA LEU A 134 -49.70 -26.21 13.14
C LEU A 134 -49.19 -25.70 11.77
N LEU A 135 -50.06 -25.11 10.96
CA LEU A 135 -49.69 -24.59 9.64
C LEU A 135 -48.76 -23.39 9.76
N MET A 136 -49.06 -22.47 10.67
CA MET A 136 -48.19 -21.31 10.93
C MET A 136 -46.81 -21.76 11.40
N ALA A 137 -46.77 -22.72 12.33
CA ALA A 137 -45.51 -23.29 12.81
C ALA A 137 -44.69 -23.89 11.66
N PHE A 138 -45.34 -24.62 10.75
CA PHE A 138 -44.71 -25.17 9.55
C PHE A 138 -44.11 -24.08 8.66
N ASP A 139 -44.88 -23.03 8.34
CA ASP A 139 -44.40 -21.92 7.49
C ASP A 139 -43.24 -21.15 8.13
N SER A 140 -43.30 -20.94 9.45
CA SER A 140 -42.22 -20.35 10.24
C SER A 140 -40.96 -21.22 10.19
N PHE A 141 -41.09 -22.54 10.33
CA PHE A 141 -39.95 -23.47 10.21
C PHE A 141 -39.39 -23.54 8.79
N VAL A 142 -40.24 -23.49 7.75
CA VAL A 142 -39.78 -23.42 6.35
C VAL A 142 -38.99 -22.14 6.11
N SER A 143 -39.49 -21.01 6.59
CA SER A 143 -38.83 -19.70 6.49
C SER A 143 -37.50 -19.66 7.25
N ALA A 144 -37.46 -20.26 8.45
CA ALA A 144 -36.23 -20.41 9.22
C ALA A 144 -35.19 -21.25 8.46
N SER A 145 -35.61 -22.35 7.84
CA SER A 145 -34.73 -23.24 7.09
C SER A 145 -34.10 -22.54 5.89
N PHE A 146 -34.86 -21.75 5.11
CA PHE A 146 -34.28 -20.94 4.03
C PHE A 146 -33.22 -19.96 4.52
N SER A 147 -33.43 -19.38 5.70
CA SER A 147 -32.51 -18.42 6.30
C SER A 147 -31.24 -19.11 6.79
N TYR A 148 -31.35 -20.28 7.42
CA TYR A 148 -30.18 -21.07 7.84
C TYR A 148 -29.37 -21.63 6.67
N VAL A 149 -30.01 -21.97 5.54
CA VAL A 149 -29.27 -22.31 4.30
C VAL A 149 -28.42 -21.13 3.83
N LYS A 150 -28.97 -19.91 3.82
CA LYS A 150 -28.22 -18.70 3.41
C LYS A 150 -27.10 -18.33 4.39
N ALA A 151 -27.31 -18.62 5.67
CA ALA A 151 -26.33 -18.37 6.72
C ALA A 151 -25.27 -19.48 6.85
N GLU A 152 -25.43 -20.60 6.13
CA GLU A 152 -24.61 -21.81 6.26
C GLU A 152 -24.65 -22.42 7.67
N ASP A 153 -25.74 -22.21 8.43
CA ASP A 153 -25.93 -22.73 9.78
C ASP A 153 -26.53 -24.14 9.74
N ASN A 154 -25.66 -25.11 9.51
CA ASN A 154 -26.04 -26.51 9.35
C ASN A 154 -26.70 -27.11 10.60
N LEU A 155 -26.29 -26.67 11.79
CA LEU A 155 -26.80 -27.21 13.04
C LEU A 155 -28.27 -26.82 13.24
N ASN A 156 -28.58 -25.54 13.09
CA ASN A 156 -29.95 -25.07 13.28
C ASN A 156 -30.87 -25.43 12.11
N LEU A 157 -30.33 -25.49 10.88
CA LEU A 157 -31.06 -26.07 9.75
C LEU A 157 -31.53 -27.50 10.06
N ARG A 158 -30.62 -28.37 10.51
CA ARG A 158 -30.95 -29.77 10.85
C ARG A 158 -32.03 -29.84 11.92
N ARG A 159 -31.95 -29.01 12.96
CA ARG A 159 -32.95 -28.96 14.05
C ARG A 159 -34.34 -28.59 13.54
N VAL A 160 -34.44 -27.53 12.74
CA VAL A 160 -35.74 -27.05 12.23
C VAL A 160 -36.35 -28.04 11.24
N LEU A 161 -35.52 -28.64 10.37
CA LEU A 161 -35.96 -29.70 9.48
C LEU A 161 -36.51 -30.92 10.25
N GLY A 162 -35.85 -31.31 11.36
CA GLY A 162 -36.37 -32.33 12.27
C GLY A 162 -37.71 -31.95 12.89
N LEU A 163 -37.91 -30.69 13.28
CA LEU A 163 -39.21 -30.22 13.79
C LEU A 163 -40.31 -30.32 12.72
N ILE A 164 -40.01 -29.95 11.47
CA ILE A 164 -40.94 -30.11 10.35
C ILE A 164 -41.31 -31.60 10.19
N GLU A 165 -40.30 -32.47 10.17
CA GLU A 165 -40.48 -33.91 9.97
C GLU A 165 -41.26 -34.59 11.09
N GLU A 166 -40.94 -34.29 12.36
CA GLU A 166 -41.46 -35.02 13.50
C GLU A 166 -42.75 -34.41 14.07
N LYS A 167 -42.92 -33.08 13.96
CA LYS A 167 -44.00 -32.36 14.66
C LYS A 167 -45.07 -31.83 13.71
N CYS A 168 -44.70 -31.48 12.47
CA CYS A 168 -45.63 -30.88 11.50
C CYS A 168 -46.19 -31.90 10.51
N LEU A 169 -45.35 -32.43 9.62
CA LEU A 169 -45.76 -33.33 8.54
C LEU A 169 -46.60 -34.54 8.98
N PRO A 170 -46.37 -35.18 10.15
CA PRO A 170 -47.17 -36.32 10.60
C PRO A 170 -48.61 -35.97 10.94
N LYS A 171 -48.92 -34.68 11.16
CA LYS A 171 -50.25 -34.20 11.55
C LYS A 171 -51.07 -33.63 10.38
N PHE A 172 -50.47 -33.33 9.23
CA PHE A 172 -51.20 -32.82 8.07
C PHE A 172 -51.94 -33.94 7.32
N SER A 173 -53.14 -33.64 6.82
CA SER A 173 -53.89 -34.52 5.93
C SER A 173 -53.72 -34.08 4.47
N LYS A 174 -54.12 -34.93 3.53
CA LYS A 174 -54.16 -34.58 2.10
C LYS A 174 -54.95 -33.29 1.86
N THR A 175 -56.10 -33.15 2.51
CA THR A 175 -56.97 -31.97 2.38
C THR A 175 -56.27 -30.69 2.81
N VAL A 176 -55.60 -30.68 3.97
CA VAL A 176 -54.84 -29.50 4.43
C VAL A 176 -53.73 -29.13 3.45
N ILE A 177 -53.06 -30.12 2.85
CA ILE A 177 -52.02 -29.87 1.85
C ILE A 177 -52.60 -29.23 0.59
N GLU A 178 -53.76 -29.70 0.12
CA GLU A 178 -54.44 -29.16 -1.06
C GLU A 178 -55.00 -27.75 -0.82
N GLU A 179 -55.53 -27.47 0.38
CA GLU A 179 -56.07 -26.17 0.77
C GLU A 179 -54.97 -25.09 0.97
N HIS A 180 -53.75 -25.51 1.30
CA HIS A 180 -52.60 -24.62 1.57
C HIS A 180 -51.43 -24.86 0.62
N ASP A 181 -51.73 -25.04 -0.67
CA ASP A 181 -50.77 -25.37 -1.74
C ASP A 181 -49.53 -24.46 -1.77
N GLU A 182 -49.68 -23.15 -1.50
CA GLU A 182 -48.55 -22.21 -1.49
C GLU A 182 -47.50 -22.53 -0.42
N SER A 183 -47.92 -22.82 0.81
CA SER A 183 -47.06 -23.22 1.93
C SER A 183 -46.26 -24.48 1.57
N PHE A 184 -46.93 -25.47 0.96
CA PHE A 184 -46.30 -26.73 0.61
C PHE A 184 -45.41 -26.63 -0.63
N LYS A 185 -45.73 -25.78 -1.61
CA LYS A 185 -44.81 -25.41 -2.70
C LYS A 185 -43.55 -24.72 -2.17
N SER A 186 -43.69 -23.86 -1.15
CA SER A 186 -42.54 -23.24 -0.49
C SER A 186 -41.63 -24.29 0.16
N PHE A 187 -42.21 -25.31 0.79
CA PHE A 187 -41.47 -26.44 1.33
C PHE A 187 -40.81 -27.33 0.27
N GLU A 188 -41.46 -27.57 -0.87
CA GLU A 188 -40.83 -28.29 -2.00
C GLU A 188 -39.62 -27.51 -2.54
N LYS A 189 -39.73 -26.19 -2.71
CA LYS A 189 -38.61 -25.31 -3.06
C LYS A 189 -37.49 -25.33 -2.03
N LEU A 190 -37.83 -25.41 -0.73
CA LEU A 190 -36.84 -25.54 0.33
C LEU A 190 -36.03 -26.82 0.17
N GLN A 191 -36.67 -27.95 -0.13
CA GLN A 191 -35.96 -29.22 -0.35
C GLN A 191 -35.02 -29.15 -1.55
N GLU A 192 -35.44 -28.50 -2.65
CA GLU A 192 -34.57 -28.24 -3.80
C GLU A 192 -33.37 -27.38 -3.39
N LYS A 193 -33.61 -26.30 -2.66
CA LYS A 193 -32.54 -25.41 -2.19
C LYS A 193 -31.54 -26.12 -1.28
N ILE A 194 -32.00 -27.01 -0.40
CA ILE A 194 -31.12 -27.82 0.45
C ILE A 194 -30.29 -28.78 -0.41
N ARG A 195 -30.87 -29.41 -1.44
CA ARG A 195 -30.13 -30.28 -2.37
C ARG A 195 -29.04 -29.53 -3.14
N GLU A 196 -29.31 -28.29 -3.57
CA GLU A 196 -28.31 -27.43 -4.21
C GLU A 196 -27.18 -27.02 -3.25
N TYR A 197 -27.53 -26.79 -1.98
CA TYR A 197 -26.59 -26.39 -0.95
C TYR A 197 -25.73 -27.57 -0.44
N ASP A 198 -26.30 -28.78 -0.42
CA ASP A 198 -25.70 -29.97 0.17
C ASP A 198 -24.68 -30.67 -0.73
N ASN A 199 -23.58 -29.97 -1.03
CA ASN A 199 -22.52 -30.46 -1.92
C ASN A 199 -21.84 -31.77 -1.44
N ASN A 200 -21.90 -32.07 -0.13
CA ASN A 200 -21.22 -33.20 0.48
C ASN A 200 -22.19 -34.30 0.98
N GLY A 201 -23.49 -34.18 0.72
CA GLY A 201 -24.49 -35.17 1.18
C GLY A 201 -24.76 -35.16 2.69
N THR A 202 -24.42 -34.08 3.40
CA THR A 202 -24.63 -33.89 4.85
C THR A 202 -26.11 -33.91 5.25
N PHE A 203 -27.02 -33.59 4.33
CA PHE A 203 -28.47 -33.54 4.51
C PHE A 203 -29.21 -34.59 3.67
N ALA A 204 -28.52 -35.40 2.86
CA ALA A 204 -29.13 -36.36 1.95
C ALA A 204 -30.17 -37.27 2.63
N ASP A 205 -29.79 -37.91 3.74
CA ASP A 205 -30.67 -38.79 4.49
C ASP A 205 -31.89 -38.05 5.07
N LEU A 206 -31.66 -36.85 5.60
CA LEU A 206 -32.71 -36.01 6.19
C LEU A 206 -33.71 -35.54 5.12
N VAL A 207 -33.22 -35.12 3.95
CA VAL A 207 -34.06 -34.71 2.82
C VAL A 207 -34.86 -35.91 2.29
N GLN A 208 -34.24 -37.08 2.20
CA GLN A 208 -34.93 -38.30 1.79
C GLN A 208 -36.04 -38.68 2.79
N SER A 209 -35.75 -38.60 4.08
CA SER A 209 -36.70 -38.88 5.15
C SER A 209 -37.86 -37.87 5.17
N LEU A 210 -37.57 -36.57 5.07
CA LEU A 210 -38.56 -35.51 4.90
C LEU A 210 -39.47 -35.76 3.70
N ASN A 211 -38.91 -36.10 2.54
CA ASN A 211 -39.68 -36.39 1.34
C ASN A 211 -40.59 -37.61 1.53
N LYS A 212 -40.11 -38.67 2.19
CA LYS A 212 -40.92 -39.84 2.53
C LYS A 212 -42.08 -39.48 3.47
N THR A 213 -41.81 -38.69 4.51
CA THR A 213 -42.81 -38.25 5.48
C THR A 213 -43.85 -37.34 4.82
N TYR A 214 -43.42 -36.44 3.94
CA TYR A 214 -44.30 -35.56 3.16
C TYR A 214 -45.19 -36.33 2.18
N ASN A 215 -44.63 -37.30 1.44
CA ASN A 215 -45.41 -38.17 0.56
C ASN A 215 -46.43 -39.04 1.31
N THR A 216 -46.12 -39.39 2.56
CA THR A 216 -47.07 -40.06 3.44
C THR A 216 -48.20 -39.12 3.84
N ALA A 217 -47.90 -37.87 4.18
CA ALA A 217 -48.90 -36.85 4.48
C ALA A 217 -49.86 -36.59 3.30
N LYS A 218 -49.34 -36.55 2.06
CA LYS A 218 -50.15 -36.43 0.82
C LYS A 218 -51.17 -37.57 0.62
N LYS A 219 -50.97 -38.73 1.26
CA LYS A 219 -51.86 -39.90 1.17
C LYS A 219 -52.77 -40.05 2.39
N ARG A 220 -52.54 -39.26 3.44
CA ARG A 220 -53.27 -39.35 4.70
C ARG A 220 -54.68 -38.78 4.52
N GLN A 221 -55.68 -39.66 4.53
CA GLN A 221 -57.07 -39.25 4.62
C GLN A 221 -57.37 -38.75 6.03
N HIS A 222 -58.30 -37.81 6.17
CA HIS A 222 -58.77 -37.38 7.48
C HIS A 222 -59.31 -38.61 8.22
N SER A 223 -58.68 -38.98 9.33
CA SER A 223 -59.33 -39.85 10.30
C SER A 223 -60.52 -39.06 10.85
N LYS A 224 -61.74 -39.52 10.57
CA LYS A 224 -62.91 -39.15 11.36
C LYS A 224 -62.69 -39.70 12.77
N SER A 225 -62.08 -38.92 13.64
CA SER A 225 -61.96 -39.18 15.08
C SER A 225 -61.65 -37.83 15.75
N GLY A 226 -62.53 -37.23 16.57
CA GLY A 226 -63.86 -37.62 16.98
C GLY A 226 -64.64 -36.37 17.39
N ALA A 227 -65.95 -36.42 17.19
CA ALA A 227 -66.86 -35.59 17.95
C ALA A 227 -66.67 -35.94 19.43
N LYS A 228 -66.15 -35.00 20.22
CA LYS A 228 -66.50 -34.71 21.61
C LYS A 228 -65.99 -33.32 21.96
#